data_AF-A0AA43DKE4-F1
#
_entry.id   AF-A0AA43DKE4-F1
#
_cell.length_a   1.000
_cell.length_b   1.000
_cell.length_c   1.000
_cell.angle_alpha   90.00
_cell.angle_beta   90.00
_cell.angle_gamma   90.00
#
_symmetry.space_group_name_H-M   'P 1'
#
loop_
_entity.id
_entity.type
_entity.pdbx_description
1 polymer ?
#
loop_
_entity_poly.entity_id
_entity_poly.type
_entity_poly.pdbx_seq_one_letter_code
_entity_poly.pdbx_strand_id
1 'polypeptide(L)'
;MTEVRAVAIDLDALGDTRPLWNDWLASTGTVLGLNPDDLPADRGEAAAELDRLGAGNWRVLLARYCEERAPVYLRRDAETSAALRALASAEHAIGFFTDAPESLARVALAQAGAERRASMLETGAGALDRLLAALGANAVVIHGRIELLELAT
;
A
#
# COMPACT_ATOMS: atom_id res chain seq x y z
N MET A 1 -10.42 27.65 12.87
CA MET A 1 -10.84 26.26 12.61
C MET A 1 -9.85 25.66 11.65
N THR A 2 -8.95 24.81 12.14
CA THR A 2 -8.19 23.88 11.27
C THR A 2 -7.65 22.76 12.13
N GLU A 3 -8.54 21.90 12.62
CA GLU A 3 -8.12 20.56 13.07
C GLU A 3 -8.35 19.61 11.90
N VAL A 4 -7.40 19.57 10.97
CA VAL A 4 -7.10 18.34 10.26
C VAL A 4 -5.89 17.77 10.97
N ARG A 5 -6.07 16.70 11.74
CA ARG A 5 -4.99 16.07 12.51
C ARG A 5 -4.58 14.72 11.98
N ALA A 6 -5.28 14.19 10.99
CA ALA A 6 -4.99 12.89 10.41
C ALA A 6 -5.29 12.87 8.91
N VAL A 7 -4.46 12.15 8.16
CA VAL A 7 -4.60 11.91 6.73
C VAL A 7 -4.48 10.40 6.50
N ALA A 8 -5.43 9.84 5.77
CA ALA A 8 -5.42 8.47 5.28
C ALA A 8 -5.03 8.49 3.80
N ILE A 9 -3.87 7.93 3.47
CA ILE A 9 -3.30 7.98 2.11
C ILE A 9 -3.30 6.57 1.51
N ASP A 10 -3.84 6.42 0.32
CA ASP A 10 -3.72 5.19 -0.47
C ASP A 10 -2.24 4.97 -0.80
N LEU A 11 -1.70 3.80 -0.49
CA LEU A 11 -0.30 3.48 -0.75
C LEU A 11 0.07 3.64 -2.23
N ASP A 12 -0.86 3.37 -3.14
CA ASP A 12 -0.64 3.50 -4.59
C ASP A 12 -0.50 4.98 -5.01
N ALA A 13 -0.89 5.94 -4.17
CA ALA A 13 -0.57 7.36 -4.37
C ALA A 13 0.94 7.65 -4.28
N LEU A 14 1.73 6.76 -3.65
CA LEU A 14 3.19 6.84 -3.60
C LEU A 14 3.86 6.19 -4.83
N GLY A 15 3.08 5.44 -5.62
CA GLY A 15 3.52 4.68 -6.77
C GLY A 15 2.69 3.41 -6.92
N ASP A 16 2.19 3.15 -8.13
CA ASP A 16 1.29 2.02 -8.41
C ASP A 16 1.99 0.67 -8.15
N THR A 17 1.48 -0.07 -7.17
CA THR A 17 2.02 -1.38 -6.79
C THR A 17 1.33 -2.56 -7.50
N ARG A 18 0.28 -2.32 -8.32
CA ARG A 18 -0.44 -3.37 -9.06
C ARG A 18 0.46 -4.10 -10.08
N PRO A 19 1.33 -3.43 -10.86
CA PRO A 19 2.23 -4.12 -11.77
C PRO A 19 3.16 -5.11 -11.07
N LEU A 20 3.67 -4.75 -9.88
CA LEU A 20 4.54 -5.64 -9.09
C LEU A 20 3.77 -6.87 -8.59
N TRP A 21 2.53 -6.69 -8.12
CA TRP A 21 1.64 -7.78 -7.72
C TRP A 21 1.35 -8.74 -8.89
N ASN A 22 1.00 -8.19 -10.05
CA ASN A 22 0.67 -8.98 -11.24
C ASN A 22 1.87 -9.76 -11.76
N ASP A 23 3.07 -9.15 -11.80
CA ASP A 23 4.30 -9.82 -12.21
C ASP A 23 4.64 -10.99 -11.26
N TRP A 24 4.44 -10.80 -9.95
CA TRP A 24 4.61 -11.87 -8.98
C TRP A 24 3.63 -13.03 -9.21
N LEU A 25 2.32 -12.75 -9.38
CA LEU A 25 1.33 -13.78 -9.67
C LEU A 25 1.66 -14.56 -10.94
N ALA A 26 2.04 -13.86 -12.02
CA ALA A 26 2.46 -14.49 -13.27
C ALA A 26 3.69 -15.39 -13.09
N SER A 27 4.64 -14.98 -12.25
CA SER A 27 5.87 -15.74 -11.98
C SER A 27 5.65 -16.97 -11.08
N THR A 28 4.67 -16.92 -10.17
CA THR A 28 4.43 -17.95 -9.15
C THR A 28 3.30 -18.90 -9.50
N GLY A 29 2.46 -18.57 -10.49
CA GLY A 29 1.34 -19.39 -10.94
C GLY A 29 1.70 -20.88 -11.12
N THR A 30 2.75 -21.13 -11.89
CA THR A 30 3.24 -22.50 -12.14
C THR A 30 3.78 -23.20 -10.89
N VAL A 31 4.43 -22.46 -9.99
CA VAL A 31 5.05 -23.01 -8.77
C VAL A 31 3.99 -23.35 -7.72
N LEU A 32 2.95 -22.52 -7.62
CA LEU A 32 1.86 -22.68 -6.67
C LEU A 32 0.70 -23.50 -7.24
N GLY A 33 0.76 -23.91 -8.50
CA GLY A 33 -0.30 -24.65 -9.18
C GLY A 33 -1.59 -23.85 -9.31
N LEU A 34 -1.49 -22.52 -9.42
CA LEU A 34 -2.61 -21.60 -9.54
C LEU A 34 -2.59 -20.87 -10.88
N ASN A 35 -3.76 -20.58 -11.41
CA ASN A 35 -3.92 -19.67 -12.54
C ASN A 35 -4.26 -18.27 -12.00
N PRO A 36 -3.45 -17.23 -12.26
CA PRO A 36 -3.73 -15.87 -11.81
C PRO A 36 -5.09 -15.33 -12.26
N ASP A 37 -5.59 -15.78 -13.42
CA ASP A 37 -6.89 -15.34 -13.96
C ASP A 37 -8.08 -15.89 -13.16
N ASP A 38 -7.86 -16.90 -12.30
CA ASP A 38 -8.90 -17.46 -11.43
C ASP A 38 -9.01 -16.69 -10.09
N LEU A 39 -8.08 -15.77 -9.82
CA LEU A 39 -8.09 -14.97 -8.59
C LEU A 39 -8.97 -13.72 -8.73
N PRO A 40 -9.60 -13.26 -7.62
CA PRO A 40 -10.27 -11.96 -7.58
C PRO A 40 -9.38 -10.79 -8.02
N ALA A 41 -10.00 -9.76 -8.61
CA ALA A 41 -9.28 -8.56 -9.02
C ALA A 41 -8.84 -7.68 -7.83
N ASP A 42 -9.58 -7.72 -6.72
CA ASP A 42 -9.17 -7.11 -5.46
C ASP A 42 -8.01 -7.91 -4.85
N ARG A 43 -6.90 -7.23 -4.55
CA ARG A 43 -5.67 -7.90 -4.08
C ARG A 43 -5.83 -8.50 -2.68
N GLY A 44 -6.73 -7.95 -1.87
CA GLY A 44 -7.06 -8.44 -0.54
C GLY A 44 -7.89 -9.71 -0.60
N GLU A 45 -8.89 -9.75 -1.48
CA GLU A 45 -9.67 -10.95 -1.78
C GLU A 45 -8.80 -12.04 -2.42
N ALA A 46 -7.92 -11.68 -3.36
CA ALA A 46 -6.96 -12.61 -3.94
C ALA A 46 -6.00 -13.18 -2.89
N ALA A 47 -5.52 -12.36 -1.96
CA ALA A 47 -4.71 -12.82 -0.83
C ALA A 47 -5.47 -13.82 0.07
N ALA A 48 -6.74 -13.56 0.35
CA ALA A 48 -7.59 -14.48 1.12
C ALA A 48 -7.81 -15.80 0.37
N GLU A 49 -7.94 -15.76 -0.95
CA GLU A 49 -8.06 -16.95 -1.78
C GLU A 49 -6.76 -17.78 -1.81
N LEU A 50 -5.59 -17.13 -1.90
CA LEU A 50 -4.29 -17.79 -1.77
C LEU A 50 -4.13 -18.51 -0.42
N ASP A 51 -4.66 -17.92 0.66
CA ASP A 51 -4.70 -18.57 1.97
C ASP A 51 -5.62 -19.78 1.99
N ARG A 52 -6.82 -19.65 1.42
CA ARG A 52 -7.81 -20.72 1.36
C ARG A 52 -7.30 -21.92 0.56
N LEU A 53 -6.59 -21.68 -0.54
CA LEU A 53 -5.96 -22.72 -1.35
C LEU A 53 -4.77 -23.38 -0.64
N GLY A 54 -4.32 -22.83 0.49
CA GLY A 54 -3.19 -23.35 1.24
C GLY A 54 -1.90 -23.25 0.44
N ALA A 55 -1.69 -22.13 -0.27
CA ALA A 55 -0.53 -21.86 -1.12
C ALA A 55 0.77 -21.67 -0.28
N GLY A 56 1.14 -22.67 0.51
CA GLY A 56 2.35 -22.74 1.30
C GLY A 56 2.73 -21.44 2.01
N ASN A 57 3.98 -21.03 1.81
CA ASN A 57 4.56 -19.81 2.37
C ASN A 57 4.48 -18.61 1.40
N TRP A 58 3.42 -18.50 0.59
CA TRP A 58 3.33 -17.50 -0.49
C TRP A 58 3.62 -16.07 -0.03
N ARG A 59 3.24 -15.67 1.20
CA ARG A 59 3.56 -14.34 1.75
C ARG A 59 5.06 -14.09 1.88
N VAL A 60 5.82 -15.11 2.28
CA VAL A 60 7.28 -15.02 2.39
C VAL A 60 7.90 -14.94 1.00
N LEU A 61 7.39 -15.73 0.05
CA LEU A 61 7.84 -15.68 -1.34
C LEU A 61 7.55 -14.32 -1.99
N LEU A 62 6.37 -13.77 -1.73
CA LEU A 62 5.97 -12.44 -2.18
C LEU A 62 6.87 -11.35 -1.58
N ALA A 63 7.12 -11.38 -0.27
CA ALA A 63 7.99 -10.40 0.38
C ALA A 63 9.38 -10.38 -0.28
N ARG A 64 10.02 -11.55 -0.45
CA ARG A 64 11.34 -11.67 -1.09
C ARG A 64 11.33 -11.18 -2.53
N TYR A 65 10.31 -11.59 -3.30
CA TYR A 65 10.16 -11.14 -4.67
C TYR A 65 10.02 -9.61 -4.75
N CYS A 66 9.18 -9.02 -3.90
CA CYS A 66 9.01 -7.58 -3.81
C CYS A 66 10.32 -6.88 -3.41
N GLU A 67 11.07 -7.38 -2.43
CA GLU A 67 12.36 -6.79 -2.02
C GLU A 67 13.34 -6.71 -3.18
N GLU A 68 13.40 -7.76 -4.02
CA GLU A 68 14.28 -7.82 -5.19
C GLU A 68 13.79 -6.94 -6.34
N ARG A 69 12.47 -6.84 -6.54
CA ARG A 69 11.87 -6.28 -7.77
C ARG A 69 11.28 -4.89 -7.59
N ALA A 70 10.99 -4.44 -6.38
CA ALA A 70 10.38 -3.15 -6.10
C ALA A 70 11.08 -1.96 -6.78
N PRO A 71 12.43 -1.87 -6.87
CA PRO A 71 13.10 -0.76 -7.57
C PRO A 71 12.78 -0.65 -9.07
N VAL A 72 12.31 -1.73 -9.71
CA VAL A 72 11.91 -1.74 -11.11
C VAL A 72 10.56 -1.05 -11.31
N TYR A 73 9.65 -1.26 -10.35
CA TYR A 73 8.26 -0.81 -10.43
C TYR A 73 8.02 0.51 -9.70
N LEU A 74 8.71 0.72 -8.58
CA LEU A 74 8.47 1.80 -7.64
C LEU A 74 9.71 2.69 -7.58
N ARG A 75 9.54 3.91 -8.09
CA ARG A 75 10.55 4.95 -8.01
C ARG A 75 10.14 5.98 -6.97
N ARG A 76 11.11 6.40 -6.18
CA ARG A 76 10.91 7.54 -5.27
C ARG A 76 10.63 8.79 -6.08
N ASP A 77 9.55 9.46 -5.73
CA ASP A 77 9.21 10.76 -6.27
C ASP A 77 9.57 11.86 -5.28
N ALA A 78 10.26 12.90 -5.77
CA ALA A 78 10.77 13.98 -4.94
C ALA A 78 9.62 14.86 -4.40
N GLU A 79 8.60 15.10 -5.22
CA GLU A 79 7.43 15.92 -4.85
C GLU A 79 6.58 15.19 -3.82
N THR A 80 6.23 13.92 -4.03
CA THR A 80 5.56 13.08 -3.03
C THR A 80 6.35 13.05 -1.72
N SER A 81 7.67 12.89 -1.78
CA SER A 81 8.52 12.91 -0.58
C SER A 81 8.50 14.26 0.14
N ALA A 82 8.38 15.37 -0.59
CA ALA A 82 8.28 16.72 -0.03
C ALA A 82 6.90 16.95 0.59
N ALA A 83 5.83 16.49 -0.05
CA ALA A 83 4.47 16.57 0.46
C ALA A 83 4.32 15.82 1.80
N LEU A 84 4.79 14.57 1.87
CA LEU A 84 4.79 13.81 3.13
C LEU A 84 5.62 14.48 4.23
N ARG A 85 6.70 15.19 3.86
CA ARG A 85 7.49 15.98 4.81
C ARG A 85 6.70 17.18 5.33
N ALA A 86 6.03 17.92 4.45
CA ALA A 86 5.22 19.07 4.83
C ALA A 86 4.08 18.68 5.78
N LEU A 87 3.34 17.61 5.46
CA LEU A 87 2.29 17.07 6.32
C LEU A 87 2.80 16.69 7.71
N ALA A 88 3.93 15.98 7.78
CA ALA A 88 4.54 15.60 9.05
C ALA A 88 5.05 16.81 9.85
N SER A 89 5.61 17.83 9.18
CA SER A 89 6.02 19.08 9.81
C SER A 89 4.84 19.91 10.34
N ALA A 90 3.66 19.75 9.76
CA ALA A 90 2.41 20.32 10.24
C ALA A 90 1.71 19.41 11.28
N GLU A 91 2.41 18.42 11.84
CA GLU A 91 1.93 17.51 12.90
C GLU A 91 0.69 16.67 12.50
N HIS A 92 0.49 16.41 11.21
CA HIS A 92 -0.54 15.47 10.77
C HIS A 92 -0.12 14.03 11.11
N ALA A 93 -1.04 13.25 11.67
CA ALA A 93 -0.91 11.79 11.72
C ALA A 93 -1.12 11.22 10.31
N ILE A 94 -0.12 10.52 9.77
CA ILE A 94 -0.16 10.01 8.40
C ILE A 94 -0.35 8.50 8.44
N GLY A 95 -1.55 8.04 8.11
CA GLY A 95 -1.86 6.63 7.92
C GLY A 95 -1.86 6.24 6.45
N PHE A 96 -1.47 5.00 6.16
CA PHE A 96 -1.53 4.43 4.81
C PHE A 96 -2.52 3.27 4.76
N PHE A 97 -3.27 3.16 3.65
CA PHE A 97 -4.13 2.02 3.38
C PHE A 97 -3.88 1.46 1.98
N THR A 98 -4.17 0.18 1.78
CA THR A 98 -4.10 -0.46 0.46
C THR A 98 -4.90 -1.75 0.45
N ASP A 99 -5.45 -2.13 -0.71
CA ASP A 99 -5.99 -3.46 -0.95
C ASP A 99 -4.88 -4.53 -1.04
N ALA A 100 -3.62 -4.14 -1.22
CA ALA A 100 -2.50 -5.08 -1.33
C ALA A 100 -2.28 -5.87 -0.02
N PRO A 101 -1.77 -7.12 -0.11
CA PRO A 101 -1.35 -7.84 1.08
C PRO A 101 -0.16 -7.18 1.78
N GLU A 102 -0.08 -7.35 3.10
CA GLU A 102 0.91 -6.72 3.97
C GLU A 102 2.36 -6.90 3.52
N SER A 103 2.72 -8.09 3.03
CA SER A 103 4.07 -8.40 2.54
C SER A 103 4.50 -7.53 1.35
N LEU A 104 3.57 -7.11 0.49
CA LEU A 104 3.84 -6.17 -0.59
C LEU A 104 3.82 -4.73 -0.07
N ALA A 105 2.81 -4.39 0.74
CA ALA A 105 2.60 -3.04 1.24
C ALA A 105 3.80 -2.50 2.02
N ARG A 106 4.40 -3.33 2.89
CA ARG A 106 5.58 -2.95 3.67
C ARG A 106 6.79 -2.63 2.79
N VAL A 107 7.06 -3.45 1.78
CA VAL A 107 8.16 -3.22 0.85
C VAL A 107 7.93 -1.94 0.04
N ALA A 108 6.71 -1.73 -0.46
CA ALA A 108 6.37 -0.53 -1.20
C ALA A 108 6.53 0.75 -0.35
N LEU A 109 6.07 0.72 0.90
CA LEU A 109 6.22 1.85 1.83
C LEU A 109 7.69 2.18 2.14
N ALA A 110 8.52 1.15 2.34
CA ALA A 110 9.96 1.30 2.56
C ALA A 110 10.67 1.83 1.29
N GLN A 111 10.32 1.29 0.12
CA GLN A 111 10.85 1.72 -1.17
C GLN A 111 10.49 3.18 -1.46
N ALA A 112 9.26 3.61 -1.15
CA ALA A 112 8.83 5.00 -1.23
C ALA A 112 9.52 5.92 -0.20
N GLY A 113 10.17 5.35 0.83
CA GLY A 113 10.82 6.12 1.89
C GLY A 113 9.85 6.79 2.87
N ALA A 114 8.61 6.31 2.91
CA ALA A 114 7.52 6.85 3.72
C ALA A 114 7.39 6.17 5.09
N GLU A 115 8.04 5.02 5.30
CA GLU A 115 7.94 4.21 6.53
C GLU A 115 8.12 5.01 7.82
N ARG A 116 9.15 5.87 7.90
CA ARG A 116 9.42 6.69 9.10
C ARG A 116 8.33 7.71 9.44
N ARG A 117 7.44 8.01 8.50
CA ARG A 117 6.35 8.98 8.67
C ARG A 117 4.99 8.31 8.81
N ALA A 118 4.90 7.01 8.54
CA ALA A 118 3.68 6.25 8.70
C ALA A 118 3.39 6.07 10.20
N SER A 119 2.30 6.66 10.69
CA SER A 119 1.78 6.35 12.01
C SER A 119 1.10 4.99 12.02
N MET A 120 0.48 4.60 10.90
CA MET A 120 -0.26 3.35 10.73
C MET A 120 -0.21 2.87 9.29
N LEU A 121 -0.35 1.56 9.10
CA LEU A 121 -0.52 0.91 7.79
C LEU A 121 -1.62 -0.15 7.92
N GLU A 122 -2.69 0.01 7.15
CA GLU A 122 -3.76 -0.98 7.02
C GLU A 122 -3.72 -1.62 5.63
N THR A 123 -3.95 -2.93 5.53
CA THR A 123 -3.72 -3.70 4.29
C THR A 123 -4.85 -4.70 4.01
N GLY A 124 -5.02 -5.10 2.76
CA GLY A 124 -6.08 -6.02 2.34
C GLY A 124 -7.48 -5.40 2.31
N ALA A 125 -8.48 -6.24 2.11
CA ALA A 125 -9.88 -5.81 1.99
C ALA A 125 -10.32 -5.03 3.25
N GLY A 126 -11.04 -3.92 3.05
CA GLY A 126 -11.52 -3.04 4.12
C GLY A 126 -10.43 -2.27 4.88
N ALA A 127 -9.22 -2.14 4.32
CA ALA A 127 -8.12 -1.40 4.96
C ALA A 127 -8.48 0.06 5.29
N LEU A 128 -9.16 0.75 4.37
CA LEU A 128 -9.55 2.15 4.58
C LEU A 128 -10.48 2.30 5.79
N ASP A 129 -11.50 1.45 5.90
CA ASP A 129 -12.46 1.53 7.02
C ASP A 129 -11.78 1.32 8.36
N ARG A 130 -10.87 0.34 8.46
CA ARG A 130 -10.09 0.10 9.68
C ARG A 130 -9.16 1.28 9.99
N LEU A 131 -8.56 1.87 8.97
CA LEU A 131 -7.69 3.03 9.15
C LEU A 131 -8.48 4.24 9.66
N LEU A 132 -9.64 4.53 9.07
CA LEU A 132 -10.52 5.62 9.49
C LEU A 132 -11.07 5.41 10.90
N ALA A 133 -11.39 4.17 11.28
CA ALA A 133 -11.83 3.86 12.63
C ALA A 133 -10.77 4.20 13.70
N ALA A 134 -9.49 4.12 13.35
CA ALA A 134 -8.38 4.42 14.25
C ALA A 134 -7.84 5.85 14.15
N LEU A 135 -7.87 6.49 12.97
CA LEU A 135 -7.49 7.90 12.79
C LEU A 135 -8.60 8.88 13.22
N GLY A 136 -9.85 8.42 13.23
CA GLY A 136 -11.03 9.22 13.54
C GLY A 136 -11.76 9.72 12.29
N ALA A 137 -13.07 9.96 12.44
CA ALA A 137 -14.00 10.26 11.34
C ALA A 137 -13.71 11.55 10.55
N ASN A 138 -12.84 12.43 11.06
CA ASN A 138 -12.45 13.68 10.40
C ASN A 138 -11.14 13.56 9.60
N ALA A 139 -10.58 12.35 9.47
CA ALA A 139 -9.39 12.14 8.67
C ALA A 139 -9.66 12.45 7.18
N VAL A 140 -8.74 13.17 6.55
CA VAL A 140 -8.81 13.42 5.10
C VAL A 140 -8.33 12.19 4.36
N VAL A 141 -9.13 11.70 3.40
CA VAL A 141 -8.76 10.55 2.56
C VAL A 141 -8.15 11.05 1.26
N ILE A 142 -7.02 10.45 0.89
CA ILE A 142 -6.24 10.75 -0.30
C ILE A 142 -6.05 9.46 -1.09
N HIS A 143 -6.62 9.38 -2.29
CA HIS A 143 -6.52 8.21 -3.17
C HIS A 143 -5.41 8.33 -4.20
N GLY A 144 -5.01 9.57 -4.52
CA GLY A 144 -4.11 9.83 -5.62
C GLY A 144 -2.97 10.77 -5.26
N ARG A 145 -1.91 10.69 -6.08
CA ARG A 145 -0.76 11.60 -5.97
C ARG A 145 -1.17 13.07 -6.09
N ILE A 146 -2.10 13.39 -6.99
CA ILE A 146 -2.51 14.79 -7.23
C ILE A 146 -3.12 15.38 -5.95
N GLU A 147 -4.08 14.68 -5.35
CA GLU A 147 -4.72 15.07 -4.09
C GLU A 147 -3.71 15.23 -2.95
N LEU A 148 -2.70 14.34 -2.89
CA LEU A 148 -1.60 14.45 -1.92
C LEU A 148 -0.81 15.75 -2.07
N LEU A 149 -0.49 16.13 -3.31
CA LEU A 149 0.28 17.35 -3.59
C LEU A 149 -0.55 18.61 -3.30
N GLU A 150 -1.83 18.59 -3.64
CA GLU A 150 -2.75 19.70 -3.37
C GLU A 150 -2.93 19.94 -1.88
N LEU A 151 -3.05 18.89 -1.06
CA LEU A 151 -3.18 19.02 0.39
C LEU A 151 -1.91 19.55 1.07
N ALA A 152 -0.74 19.25 0.51
CA ALA A 152 0.54 19.60 1.10
C ALA A 152 1.06 21.01 0.70
N THR A 153 0.31 21.74 -0.12
CA THR A 153 0.62 23.10 -0.57
C THR A 153 0.02 24.14 0.37
#